data_AF-A0A2P5K2G3-F1
#
_entry.id   AF-A0A2P5K2G3-F1
#
_cell.length_a   1.000
_cell.length_b   1.000
_cell.length_c   1.000
_cell.angle_alpha   90.00
_cell.angle_beta   90.00
_cell.angle_gamma   90.00
#
_symmetry.space_group_name_H-M   'P 1'
#
loop_
_entity.id
_entity.type
_entity.pdbx_description
1 polymer ?
#
loop_
_entity_poly.entity_id
_entity_poly.type
_entity_poly.pdbx_seq_one_letter_code
_entity_poly.pdbx_strand_id
1 'polypeptide(L)'
;MVEVGDKLVGYATDDEVRKRGASGGLVTAVLAAALEKGLVESVVVLKHVDEYEAVPIITDDVEEVLASTGSMHSVPAMLAKYAVDRKVAMPGKPCDIRAVIEQSKRNMIDLDSTYLIGLNCGGTMPPVLTKKMLIEMYDIDPEDVVGEDIEKGKLIYRTKDGNEKAISIEELEEAGFGRRNNCQYCQLKIPVNSDLACGNWGTLLKRDVLRLRLPVIRP
;
A
#
# COMPACT_ATOMS: atom_id res chain seq x y z
N MET A 1 9.93 2.00 26.13
CA MET A 1 9.70 3.22 25.31
C MET A 1 10.04 2.85 23.88
N VAL A 2 9.29 3.35 22.91
CA VAL A 2 9.52 3.05 21.49
C VAL A 2 10.51 4.06 20.93
N GLU A 3 11.56 3.58 20.27
CA GLU A 3 12.67 4.39 19.75
C GLU A 3 12.74 4.37 18.23
N VAL A 4 13.44 5.37 17.71
CA VAL A 4 13.74 5.52 16.30
C VAL A 4 14.59 4.34 15.81
N GLY A 5 14.16 3.66 14.75
CA GLY A 5 14.84 2.46 14.24
C GLY A 5 14.25 1.14 14.74
N ASP A 6 13.35 1.19 15.74
CA ASP A 6 12.70 -0.01 16.28
C ASP A 6 11.93 -0.78 15.21
N LYS A 7 11.92 -2.11 15.37
CA LYS A 7 11.14 -3.02 14.54
C LYS A 7 10.09 -3.67 15.42
N LEU A 8 8.87 -3.23 15.26
CA LEU A 8 7.71 -3.69 16.01
C LEU A 8 6.81 -4.55 15.13
N VAL A 9 5.93 -5.27 15.79
CA VAL A 9 4.89 -6.07 15.17
C VAL A 9 3.58 -5.60 15.78
N GLY A 10 2.62 -5.24 14.93
CA GLY A 10 1.37 -4.62 15.39
C GLY A 10 0.25 -4.73 14.38
N TYR A 11 -0.96 -4.44 14.85
CA TYR A 11 -2.20 -4.49 14.09
C TYR A 11 -3.21 -3.50 14.69
N ALA A 12 -4.25 -3.17 13.93
CA ALA A 12 -5.37 -2.36 14.40
C ALA A 12 -6.10 -3.08 15.54
N THR A 13 -6.35 -2.38 16.64
CA THR A 13 -7.09 -2.93 17.79
C THR A 13 -8.58 -3.11 17.48
N ASP A 14 -9.12 -2.32 16.56
CA ASP A 14 -10.45 -2.52 15.99
C ASP A 14 -10.44 -3.77 15.09
N ASP A 15 -11.32 -4.72 15.40
CA ASP A 15 -11.37 -6.01 14.71
C ASP A 15 -11.94 -5.90 13.29
N GLU A 16 -12.83 -4.94 13.01
CA GLU A 16 -13.38 -4.73 11.67
C GLU A 16 -12.34 -4.09 10.76
N VAL A 17 -11.58 -3.11 11.27
CA VAL A 17 -10.42 -2.55 10.55
C VAL A 17 -9.35 -3.61 10.32
N ARG A 18 -9.10 -4.49 11.30
CA ARG A 18 -8.13 -5.58 11.18
C ARG A 18 -8.53 -6.57 10.08
N LYS A 19 -9.79 -7.04 10.08
CA LYS A 19 -10.29 -8.03 9.10
C LYS A 19 -10.29 -7.50 7.67
N ARG A 20 -10.60 -6.21 7.48
CA ARG A 20 -10.65 -5.58 6.16
C ARG A 20 -9.27 -5.18 5.64
N GLY A 21 -8.28 -5.06 6.51
CA GLY A 21 -6.91 -4.75 6.13
C GLY A 21 -6.33 -5.78 5.17
N ALA A 22 -5.48 -5.33 4.24
CA ALA A 22 -4.63 -6.22 3.44
C ALA A 22 -3.61 -7.02 4.28
N SER A 23 -3.45 -6.61 5.53
CA SER A 23 -2.67 -7.28 6.58
C SER A 23 -3.38 -6.92 7.89
N GLY A 24 -2.66 -6.64 8.98
CA GLY A 24 -3.30 -6.28 10.26
C GLY A 24 -4.01 -4.91 10.34
N GLY A 25 -4.41 -4.26 9.25
CA GLY A 25 -5.17 -2.99 9.26
C GLY A 25 -4.46 -1.75 9.86
N LEU A 26 -3.19 -1.88 10.25
CA LEU A 26 -2.46 -0.86 11.03
C LEU A 26 -2.37 0.49 10.32
N VAL A 27 -2.07 0.49 9.01
CA VAL A 27 -1.90 1.74 8.24
C VAL A 27 -3.19 2.55 8.24
N THR A 28 -4.32 1.92 7.91
CA THR A 28 -5.63 2.54 7.93
C THR A 28 -5.96 3.12 9.31
N ALA A 29 -5.74 2.33 10.37
CA ALA A 29 -6.01 2.77 11.74
C ALA A 29 -5.14 3.98 12.16
N VAL A 30 -3.86 4.01 11.77
CA VAL A 30 -2.98 5.14 12.08
C VAL A 30 -3.40 6.40 11.32
N LEU A 31 -3.78 6.28 10.03
CA LEU A 31 -4.26 7.42 9.24
C LEU A 31 -5.57 7.99 9.82
N ALA A 32 -6.53 7.12 10.15
CA ALA A 32 -7.77 7.51 10.79
C ALA A 32 -7.51 8.22 12.13
N ALA A 33 -6.67 7.63 12.99
CA ALA A 33 -6.33 8.23 14.28
C ALA A 33 -5.58 9.57 14.15
N ALA A 34 -4.75 9.75 13.11
CA ALA A 34 -4.06 11.02 12.85
C ALA A 34 -5.06 12.14 12.52
N LEU A 35 -6.10 11.81 11.75
CA LEU A 35 -7.19 12.72 11.40
C LEU A 35 -8.08 13.02 12.62
N GLU A 36 -8.57 12.00 13.32
CA GLU A 36 -9.43 12.14 14.51
C GLU A 36 -8.79 12.99 15.62
N LYS A 37 -7.46 12.86 15.79
CA LYS A 37 -6.71 13.59 16.82
C LYS A 37 -6.24 14.97 16.36
N GLY A 38 -6.56 15.37 15.12
CA GLY A 38 -6.18 16.67 14.57
C GLY A 38 -4.67 16.83 14.36
N LEU A 39 -3.92 15.73 14.16
CA LEU A 39 -2.50 15.81 13.78
C LEU A 39 -2.34 16.28 12.33
N VAL A 40 -3.34 16.02 11.49
CA VAL A 40 -3.41 16.46 10.10
C VAL A 40 -4.79 17.04 9.79
N GLU A 41 -4.86 17.88 8.75
CA GLU A 41 -6.12 18.47 8.30
C GLU A 41 -6.87 17.55 7.32
N SER A 42 -6.14 16.67 6.61
CA SER A 42 -6.73 15.69 5.70
C SER A 42 -5.77 14.52 5.45
N VAL A 43 -6.28 13.47 4.80
CA VAL A 43 -5.53 12.27 4.43
C VAL A 43 -5.65 12.03 2.94
N VAL A 44 -4.54 11.68 2.29
CA VAL A 44 -4.56 11.17 0.91
C VAL A 44 -4.74 9.65 0.97
N VAL A 45 -5.80 9.14 0.34
CA VAL A 45 -6.07 7.69 0.25
C VAL A 45 -6.52 7.31 -1.16
N LEU A 46 -6.71 6.02 -1.41
CA LEU A 46 -7.27 5.49 -2.66
C LEU A 46 -8.72 5.07 -2.43
N LYS A 47 -9.64 5.68 -3.17
CA LYS A 47 -11.04 5.25 -3.23
C LYS A 47 -11.17 4.14 -4.27
N HIS A 48 -11.56 2.96 -3.81
CA HIS A 48 -11.73 1.78 -4.65
C HIS A 48 -12.84 2.02 -5.69
N VAL A 49 -12.57 1.65 -6.94
CA VAL A 49 -13.58 1.57 -8.02
C VAL A 49 -13.91 0.10 -8.26
N ASP A 50 -12.88 -0.72 -8.50
CA ASP A 50 -12.92 -2.19 -8.57
C ASP A 50 -11.58 -2.79 -8.10
N GLU A 51 -11.38 -4.10 -8.29
CA GLU A 51 -10.14 -4.80 -7.89
C GLU A 51 -8.88 -4.38 -8.67
N TYR A 52 -9.04 -3.65 -9.76
CA TYR A 52 -7.97 -3.25 -10.69
C TYR A 52 -7.81 -1.73 -10.78
N GLU A 53 -8.79 -0.97 -10.31
CA GLU A 53 -8.87 0.48 -10.44
C GLU A 53 -9.23 1.17 -9.12
N ALA A 54 -8.55 2.28 -8.85
CA ALA A 54 -8.90 3.21 -7.79
C ALA A 54 -8.46 4.62 -8.12
N VAL A 55 -9.14 5.58 -7.49
CA VAL A 55 -8.89 7.00 -7.65
C VAL A 55 -8.32 7.59 -6.36
N PRO A 56 -7.20 8.33 -6.42
CA PRO A 56 -6.73 9.05 -5.25
C PRO A 56 -7.72 10.14 -4.85
N ILE A 57 -8.00 10.23 -3.56
CA ILE A 57 -8.81 11.27 -2.95
C ILE A 57 -8.05 11.93 -1.81
N ILE A 58 -8.42 13.17 -1.50
CA ILE A 58 -8.02 13.88 -0.30
C ILE A 58 -9.28 14.01 0.53
N THR A 59 -9.28 13.50 1.76
CA THR A 59 -10.47 13.45 2.60
C THR A 59 -10.16 13.83 4.04
N ASP A 60 -11.10 14.50 4.67
CA ASP A 60 -11.18 14.78 6.10
C ASP A 60 -12.27 13.94 6.80
N ASP A 61 -12.80 12.93 6.09
CA ASP A 61 -13.76 11.96 6.62
C ASP A 61 -13.04 10.66 7.05
N VAL A 62 -13.13 10.35 8.34
CA VAL A 62 -12.58 9.13 8.94
C VAL A 62 -13.18 7.89 8.29
N GLU A 63 -14.47 7.90 7.93
CA GLU A 63 -15.13 6.75 7.31
C GLU A 63 -14.62 6.50 5.89
N GLU A 64 -14.29 7.56 5.13
CA GLU A 64 -13.63 7.39 3.83
C GLU A 64 -12.22 6.81 3.98
N VAL A 65 -11.47 7.20 5.03
CA VAL A 65 -10.18 6.60 5.34
C VAL A 65 -10.35 5.12 5.68
N LEU A 66 -11.29 4.76 6.55
CA LEU A 66 -11.57 3.37 6.90
C LEU A 66 -12.06 2.55 5.69
N ALA A 67 -12.81 3.15 4.78
CA ALA A 67 -13.25 2.55 3.52
C ALA A 67 -12.10 2.22 2.55
N SER A 68 -11.01 3.00 2.56
CA SER A 68 -9.88 2.92 1.63
C SER A 68 -8.88 1.77 1.86
N THR A 69 -9.23 0.81 2.71
CA THR A 69 -8.33 -0.28 3.09
C THR A 69 -8.24 -1.36 2.02
N GLY A 70 -7.05 -1.92 1.85
CA GLY A 70 -6.79 -2.98 0.88
C GLY A 70 -5.45 -2.77 0.19
N SER A 71 -4.97 -3.81 -0.48
CA SER A 71 -3.80 -3.74 -1.33
C SER A 71 -4.27 -3.69 -2.76
N MET A 72 -3.74 -2.74 -3.54
CA MET A 72 -3.99 -2.63 -4.96
C MET A 72 -2.66 -2.58 -5.72
N HIS A 73 -2.26 -3.73 -6.23
CA HIS A 73 -1.06 -3.97 -7.01
C HIS A 73 -1.25 -3.59 -8.47
N SER A 74 -2.50 -3.53 -8.97
CA SER A 74 -2.78 -3.05 -10.33
C SER A 74 -2.75 -1.51 -10.46
N VAL A 75 -2.86 -0.79 -9.34
CA VAL A 75 -2.98 0.68 -9.31
C VAL A 75 -1.64 1.37 -9.01
N PRO A 76 -1.08 2.15 -9.96
CA PRO A 76 0.03 3.07 -9.71
C PRO A 76 -0.53 4.42 -9.24
N ALA A 77 -0.44 4.69 -7.95
CA ALA A 77 -1.18 5.81 -7.35
C ALA A 77 -0.52 7.20 -7.54
N MET A 78 0.81 7.27 -7.66
CA MET A 78 1.57 8.51 -7.89
C MET A 78 1.11 9.64 -6.96
N LEU A 79 1.08 9.36 -5.66
CA LEU A 79 0.33 10.13 -4.68
C LEU A 79 0.97 11.48 -4.30
N ALA A 80 2.26 11.67 -4.57
CA ALA A 80 3.01 12.85 -4.14
C ALA A 80 2.39 14.19 -4.58
N LYS A 81 1.74 14.24 -5.74
CA LYS A 81 1.08 15.47 -6.24
C LYS A 81 -0.09 15.93 -5.36
N TYR A 82 -0.69 15.02 -4.60
CA TYR A 82 -1.80 15.34 -3.69
C TYR A 82 -1.33 15.88 -2.34
N ALA A 83 -0.03 15.80 -2.04
CA ALA A 83 0.57 16.37 -0.82
C ALA A 83 1.17 17.77 -1.04
N VAL A 84 1.27 18.23 -2.30
CA VAL A 84 1.79 19.57 -2.63
C VAL A 84 0.96 20.65 -1.96
N ASP A 85 1.62 21.60 -1.29
CA ASP A 85 1.04 22.74 -0.59
C ASP A 85 -0.07 22.40 0.43
N ARG A 86 0.01 21.23 1.09
CA ARG A 86 -1.00 20.76 2.05
C ARG A 86 -0.38 20.11 3.29
N LYS A 87 -1.16 20.06 4.37
CA LYS A 87 -0.84 19.32 5.60
C LYS A 87 -1.60 18.01 5.64
N VAL A 88 -0.97 16.93 5.19
CA VAL A 88 -1.65 15.64 5.00
C VAL A 88 -0.92 14.49 5.65
N ALA A 89 -1.67 13.45 6.00
CA ALA A 89 -1.09 12.11 6.15
C ALA A 89 -1.32 11.32 4.86
N MET A 90 -0.38 10.47 4.46
CA MET A 90 -0.57 9.60 3.30
C MET A 90 0.17 8.27 3.42
N PRO A 91 -0.43 7.16 2.98
CA PRO A 91 0.31 5.96 2.67
C PRO A 91 1.07 6.16 1.35
N GLY A 92 2.18 5.46 1.16
CA GLY A 92 2.90 5.54 -0.11
C GLY A 92 3.82 4.36 -0.38
N LYS A 93 3.80 3.87 -1.63
CA LYS A 93 4.83 2.92 -2.10
C LYS A 93 6.17 3.65 -2.18
N PRO A 94 7.31 2.94 -2.29
CA PRO A 94 8.64 3.58 -2.29
C PRO A 94 8.87 4.64 -3.36
N CYS A 95 8.18 4.54 -4.50
CA CYS A 95 8.16 5.59 -5.52
C CYS A 95 7.40 6.85 -5.09
N ASP A 96 6.28 6.70 -4.38
CA ASP A 96 5.48 7.83 -3.87
C ASP A 96 6.26 8.58 -2.79
N ILE A 97 6.83 7.84 -1.82
CA ILE A 97 7.63 8.43 -0.74
C ILE A 97 8.84 9.19 -1.31
N ARG A 98 9.57 8.60 -2.26
CA ARG A 98 10.67 9.30 -2.94
C ARG A 98 10.20 10.56 -3.65
N ALA A 99 9.08 10.50 -4.37
CA ALA A 99 8.54 11.67 -5.05
C ALA A 99 8.17 12.78 -4.06
N VAL A 100 7.59 12.47 -2.89
CA VAL A 100 7.33 13.45 -1.84
C VAL A 100 8.63 14.09 -1.33
N ILE A 101 9.64 13.29 -1.01
CA ILE A 101 10.94 13.78 -0.54
C ILE A 101 11.61 14.70 -1.59
N GLU A 102 11.57 14.33 -2.87
CA GLU A 102 12.14 15.19 -3.93
C GLU A 102 11.35 16.48 -4.14
N GLN A 103 10.02 16.45 -3.96
CA GLN A 103 9.19 17.65 -4.01
C GLN A 103 9.42 18.57 -2.80
N SER A 104 9.73 18.00 -1.63
CA SER A 104 10.09 18.79 -0.45
C SER A 104 11.40 19.56 -0.62
N LYS A 105 12.42 18.95 -1.24
CA LYS A 105 13.68 19.66 -1.59
C LYS A 105 13.46 20.87 -2.51
N ARG A 106 12.30 20.95 -3.16
CA ARG A 106 11.87 22.04 -4.04
C ARG A 106 10.89 23.00 -3.35
N ASN A 107 10.71 22.87 -2.03
CA ASN A 107 9.77 23.65 -1.22
C ASN A 107 8.30 23.51 -1.66
N MET A 108 7.94 22.42 -2.36
CA MET A 108 6.55 22.16 -2.78
C MET A 108 5.76 21.36 -1.72
N ILE A 109 6.47 20.68 -0.83
CA ILE A 109 5.88 19.90 0.26
C ILE A 109 6.67 20.20 1.54
N ASP A 110 5.97 20.70 2.55
CA ASP A 110 6.52 20.84 3.88
C ASP A 110 6.45 19.50 4.61
N LEU A 111 7.61 18.93 4.90
CA LEU A 111 7.68 17.64 5.58
C LEU A 111 7.43 17.75 7.08
N ASP A 112 7.49 18.95 7.67
CA ASP A 112 7.17 19.14 9.10
C ASP A 112 5.66 19.06 9.36
N SER A 113 4.86 19.27 8.32
CA SER A 113 3.40 19.19 8.37
C SER A 113 2.81 18.05 7.52
N THR A 114 3.66 17.15 7.01
CA THR A 114 3.25 15.98 6.22
C THR A 114 3.71 14.68 6.87
N TYR A 115 2.77 13.75 7.11
CA TYR A 115 3.06 12.43 7.67
C TYR A 115 3.04 11.33 6.60
N LEU A 116 4.14 10.61 6.50
CA LEU A 116 4.39 9.60 5.48
C LEU A 116 4.39 8.20 6.09
N ILE A 117 3.41 7.38 5.69
CA ILE A 117 3.36 5.96 6.03
C ILE A 117 3.78 5.14 4.81
N GLY A 118 5.05 4.80 4.77
CA GLY A 118 5.63 4.02 3.69
C GLY A 118 5.16 2.56 3.71
N LEU A 119 4.82 2.03 2.54
CA LEU A 119 4.41 0.64 2.34
C LEU A 119 5.54 -0.15 1.66
N ASN A 120 5.85 -1.35 2.14
CA ASN A 120 6.70 -2.26 1.38
C ASN A 120 6.04 -2.61 0.03
N CYS A 121 6.84 -2.73 -1.03
CA CYS A 121 6.31 -2.92 -2.37
C CYS A 121 7.24 -3.80 -3.21
N GLY A 122 6.71 -4.90 -3.74
CA GLY A 122 7.41 -5.76 -4.71
C GLY A 122 7.36 -5.25 -6.15
N GLY A 123 6.37 -4.43 -6.46
CA GLY A 123 6.07 -3.87 -7.78
C GLY A 123 4.56 -3.77 -8.00
N THR A 124 4.17 -3.32 -9.19
CA THR A 124 2.76 -3.13 -9.56
C THR A 124 2.53 -3.68 -10.98
N MET A 125 1.30 -4.08 -11.31
CA MET A 125 0.92 -4.75 -12.56
C MET A 125 0.02 -3.83 -13.42
N PRO A 126 0.16 -3.76 -14.75
CA PRO A 126 -0.75 -2.98 -15.60
C PRO A 126 -2.17 -3.58 -15.59
N PRO A 127 -3.25 -2.83 -15.28
CA PRO A 127 -4.58 -3.41 -15.05
C PRO A 127 -5.12 -4.20 -16.26
N VAL A 128 -4.98 -3.66 -17.48
CA VAL A 128 -5.40 -4.35 -18.71
C VAL A 128 -4.62 -5.66 -18.91
N LEU A 129 -3.32 -5.64 -18.62
CA LEU A 129 -2.47 -6.83 -18.72
C LEU A 129 -2.78 -7.83 -17.60
N THR A 130 -3.12 -7.35 -16.40
CA THR A 130 -3.59 -8.19 -15.28
C THR A 130 -4.86 -8.94 -15.66
N LYS A 131 -5.86 -8.28 -16.26
CA LYS A 131 -7.09 -8.97 -16.70
C LYS A 131 -6.80 -10.07 -17.73
N LYS A 132 -5.91 -9.81 -18.69
CA LYS A 132 -5.46 -10.82 -19.66
C LYS A 132 -4.70 -11.98 -18.99
N MET A 133 -3.81 -11.67 -18.06
CA MET A 133 -3.04 -12.64 -17.28
C MET A 133 -3.95 -13.57 -16.47
N LEU A 134 -5.04 -13.05 -15.89
CA LEU A 134 -6.00 -13.87 -15.14
C LEU A 134 -6.64 -14.93 -16.01
N ILE A 135 -7.04 -14.58 -17.22
CA ILE A 135 -7.64 -15.53 -18.17
C ILE A 135 -6.59 -16.56 -18.62
N GLU A 136 -5.41 -16.11 -19.05
CA GLU A 136 -4.44 -16.98 -19.72
C GLU A 136 -3.59 -17.83 -18.77
N MET A 137 -3.24 -17.30 -17.59
CA MET A 137 -2.36 -17.98 -16.63
C MET A 137 -3.16 -18.55 -15.44
N TYR A 138 -4.18 -17.81 -14.99
CA TYR A 138 -4.95 -18.20 -13.82
C TYR A 138 -6.21 -19.01 -14.15
N ASP A 139 -6.71 -19.00 -15.38
CA ASP A 139 -8.01 -19.58 -15.72
C ASP A 139 -9.13 -19.01 -14.82
N ILE A 140 -9.05 -17.70 -14.57
CA ILE A 140 -9.97 -16.94 -13.72
C ILE A 140 -10.62 -15.86 -14.58
N ASP A 141 -11.95 -15.74 -14.52
CA ASP A 141 -12.66 -14.56 -15.02
C ASP A 141 -12.30 -13.35 -14.14
N PRO A 142 -11.74 -12.25 -14.69
CA PRO A 142 -11.45 -11.05 -13.92
C PRO A 142 -12.64 -10.51 -13.12
N GLU A 143 -13.86 -10.71 -13.59
CA GLU A 143 -15.06 -10.25 -12.88
C GLU A 143 -15.36 -11.06 -11.60
N ASP A 144 -14.75 -12.23 -11.44
CA ASP A 144 -14.91 -13.08 -10.26
C ASP A 144 -13.85 -12.87 -9.18
N VAL A 145 -12.86 -12.00 -9.41
CA VAL A 145 -11.87 -11.64 -8.40
C VAL A 145 -12.51 -10.78 -7.31
N VAL A 146 -12.22 -11.13 -6.05
CA VAL A 146 -12.67 -10.40 -4.84
C VAL A 146 -11.51 -10.00 -3.93
N GLY A 147 -10.28 -10.23 -4.40
CA GLY A 147 -9.10 -9.78 -3.69
C GLY A 147 -7.82 -10.40 -4.22
N GLU A 148 -6.73 -9.73 -3.88
CA GLU A 148 -5.38 -10.10 -4.29
C GLU A 148 -4.39 -9.99 -3.13
N ASP A 149 -3.29 -10.71 -3.26
CA ASP A 149 -2.18 -10.65 -2.29
C ASP A 149 -0.84 -10.99 -2.97
N ILE A 150 0.26 -10.56 -2.36
CA ILE A 150 1.61 -11.00 -2.72
C ILE A 150 2.27 -11.63 -1.50
N GLU A 151 2.44 -12.95 -1.54
CA GLU A 151 3.12 -13.70 -0.49
C GLU A 151 4.23 -14.56 -1.08
N LYS A 152 5.44 -14.49 -0.47
CA LYS A 152 6.60 -15.33 -0.82
C LYS A 152 6.91 -15.37 -2.33
N GLY A 153 6.80 -14.20 -2.97
CA GLY A 153 7.09 -14.04 -4.40
C GLY A 153 6.00 -14.56 -5.34
N LYS A 154 4.84 -14.98 -4.81
CA LYS A 154 3.67 -15.37 -5.60
C LYS A 154 2.62 -14.28 -5.60
N LEU A 155 2.01 -14.08 -6.75
CA LEU A 155 0.81 -13.26 -6.91
C LEU A 155 -0.42 -14.16 -6.77
N ILE A 156 -1.26 -13.82 -5.80
CA ILE A 156 -2.39 -14.62 -5.35
C ILE A 156 -3.67 -13.88 -5.69
N TYR A 157 -4.61 -14.58 -6.31
CA TYR A 157 -5.97 -14.08 -6.55
C TYR A 157 -6.99 -14.98 -5.85
N ARG A 158 -7.98 -14.33 -5.23
CA ARG A 158 -9.12 -14.98 -4.59
C ARG A 158 -10.39 -14.65 -5.37
N THR A 159 -11.24 -15.64 -5.53
CA THR A 159 -12.47 -15.54 -6.32
C THR A 159 -13.73 -15.68 -5.46
N LYS A 160 -14.88 -15.25 -5.98
CA LYS A 160 -16.18 -15.25 -5.27
C LYS A 160 -16.58 -16.63 -4.73
N ASP A 161 -16.18 -17.70 -5.40
CA ASP A 161 -16.48 -19.08 -5.01
C ASP A 161 -15.57 -19.61 -3.90
N GLY A 162 -14.60 -18.80 -3.44
CA GLY A 162 -13.64 -19.14 -2.40
C GLY A 162 -12.35 -19.79 -2.91
N ASN A 163 -12.19 -19.98 -4.22
CA ASN A 163 -10.95 -20.50 -4.78
C ASN A 163 -9.81 -19.47 -4.71
N GLU A 164 -8.61 -19.96 -4.39
CA GLU A 164 -7.38 -19.17 -4.36
C GLU A 164 -6.35 -19.81 -5.29
N LYS A 165 -5.81 -19.03 -6.23
CA LYS A 165 -4.73 -19.48 -7.12
C LYS A 165 -3.54 -18.55 -7.02
N ALA A 166 -2.35 -19.16 -6.98
CA ALA A 166 -1.09 -18.47 -6.77
C ALA A 166 -0.06 -18.90 -7.82
N ILE A 167 0.49 -17.93 -8.56
CA ILE A 167 1.56 -18.15 -9.55
C ILE A 167 2.77 -17.30 -9.15
N SER A 168 3.98 -17.79 -9.40
CA SER A 168 5.19 -17.03 -9.08
C SER A 168 5.30 -15.78 -9.96
N ILE A 169 5.76 -14.66 -9.39
CA ILE A 169 5.93 -13.42 -10.15
C ILE A 169 6.96 -13.60 -11.27
N GLU A 170 7.99 -14.41 -11.04
CA GLU A 170 9.03 -14.72 -12.03
C GLU A 170 8.44 -15.42 -13.25
N GLU A 171 7.62 -16.45 -13.05
CA GLU A 171 6.93 -17.16 -14.14
C GLU A 171 5.98 -16.23 -14.92
N LEU A 172 5.26 -15.34 -14.23
CA LEU A 172 4.42 -14.35 -14.89
C LEU A 172 5.26 -13.40 -15.75
N GLU A 173 6.41 -12.94 -15.25
CA GLU A 173 7.31 -12.06 -15.99
C GLU A 173 7.94 -12.74 -17.21
N GLU A 174 8.36 -14.00 -17.08
CA GLU A 174 8.87 -14.82 -18.19
C GLU A 174 7.80 -15.03 -19.28
N ALA A 175 6.53 -15.18 -18.89
CA ALA A 175 5.40 -15.29 -19.81
C ALA A 175 4.96 -13.94 -20.43
N GLY A 176 5.66 -12.84 -20.14
CA GLY A 176 5.33 -11.49 -20.63
C GLY A 176 4.21 -10.78 -19.86
N PHE A 177 3.83 -11.30 -18.69
CA PHE A 177 2.90 -10.71 -17.73
C PHE A 177 3.65 -10.16 -16.51
N GLY A 178 2.94 -9.91 -15.40
CA GLY A 178 3.56 -9.53 -14.14
C GLY A 178 3.82 -8.03 -13.97
N ARG A 179 4.95 -7.68 -13.33
CA ARG A 179 5.20 -6.31 -12.88
C ARG A 179 5.60 -5.41 -14.05
N ARG A 180 5.21 -4.14 -13.96
CA ARG A 180 5.66 -3.07 -14.88
C ARG A 180 7.19 -3.04 -14.96
N ASN A 181 7.74 -2.80 -16.16
CA ASN A 181 9.19 -2.73 -16.39
C ASN A 181 9.92 -1.83 -15.38
N ASN A 182 9.39 -0.63 -15.09
CA ASN A 182 9.99 0.28 -14.11
C ASN A 182 10.01 -0.29 -12.67
N CYS A 183 9.05 -1.13 -12.29
CA CYS A 183 9.03 -1.80 -10.99
C CYS A 183 10.10 -2.90 -10.88
N GLN A 184 10.44 -3.57 -11.99
CA GLN A 184 11.47 -4.60 -12.02
C GLN A 184 12.87 -4.02 -11.71
N TYR A 185 13.15 -2.79 -12.15
CA TYR A 185 14.41 -2.09 -11.85
C TYR A 185 14.43 -1.42 -10.46
N CYS A 186 13.31 -1.35 -9.74
CA CYS A 186 13.27 -0.65 -8.46
C CYS A 186 13.97 -1.43 -7.35
N GLN A 187 15.08 -0.90 -6.84
CA GLN A 187 15.84 -1.49 -5.74
C GLN A 187 15.32 -1.11 -4.35
N LEU A 188 14.50 -0.06 -4.23
CA LEU A 188 13.92 0.35 -2.95
C LEU A 188 12.58 -0.37 -2.73
N LYS A 189 12.58 -1.39 -1.87
CA LYS A 189 11.39 -2.20 -1.58
C LYS A 189 10.72 -1.85 -0.25
N ILE A 190 11.50 -1.38 0.72
CA ILE A 190 11.01 -0.92 2.02
C ILE A 190 11.38 0.56 2.13
N PRO A 191 10.40 1.47 2.16
CA PRO A 191 10.65 2.91 2.16
C PRO A 191 11.08 3.39 3.55
N VAL A 192 12.33 3.15 3.94
CA VAL A 192 12.86 3.58 5.24
C VAL A 192 13.13 5.09 5.34
N ASN A 193 12.67 5.86 4.36
CA ASN A 193 12.74 7.31 4.27
C ASN A 193 11.36 7.98 4.46
N SER A 194 10.36 7.23 4.96
CA SER A 194 9.09 7.74 5.46
C SER A 194 9.14 7.88 6.99
N ASP A 195 8.07 8.36 7.63
CA ASP A 195 8.00 8.46 9.10
C ASP A 195 7.72 7.10 9.75
N LEU A 196 6.86 6.30 9.10
CA LEU A 196 6.62 4.88 9.42
C LEU A 196 6.86 4.02 8.17
N ALA A 197 7.52 2.87 8.29
CA ALA A 197 7.70 1.92 7.20
C ALA A 197 6.99 0.61 7.55
N CYS A 198 5.85 0.39 6.91
CA CYS A 198 4.90 -0.66 7.20
C CYS A 198 4.97 -1.76 6.14
N GLY A 199 4.78 -3.01 6.56
CA GLY A 199 4.65 -4.11 5.61
C GLY A 199 4.45 -5.48 6.24
N ASN A 200 4.02 -6.44 5.43
CA ASN A 200 3.85 -7.84 5.84
C ASN A 200 5.16 -8.65 5.76
N TRP A 201 6.24 -8.12 5.16
CA TRP A 201 7.46 -8.91 4.96
C TRP A 201 8.22 -9.22 6.27
N GLY A 202 8.47 -10.51 6.48
CA GLY A 202 9.19 -11.00 7.66
C GLY A 202 8.34 -11.05 8.94
N THR A 203 7.02 -10.99 8.83
CA THR A 203 6.13 -11.45 9.91
C THR A 203 6.00 -12.97 9.86
N LEU A 204 6.02 -13.62 11.02
CA LEU A 204 5.86 -15.08 11.15
C LEU A 204 4.38 -15.49 11.32
N LEU A 205 3.47 -14.52 11.39
CA LEU A 205 2.06 -14.71 11.69
C LEU A 205 1.27 -14.57 10.39
N LYS A 206 0.29 -15.47 10.17
CA LYS A 206 -0.69 -15.40 9.07
C LYS A 206 -1.35 -14.01 9.03
N ARG A 207 -1.86 -13.62 7.85
CA ARG A 207 -2.62 -12.43 7.37
C ARG A 207 -3.06 -11.31 8.34
N ASP A 208 -3.14 -11.51 9.65
CA ASP A 208 -3.68 -10.61 10.67
C ASP A 208 -2.64 -9.69 11.33
N VAL A 209 -1.37 -9.72 10.91
CA VAL A 209 -0.28 -9.01 11.60
C VAL A 209 0.65 -8.28 10.64
N LEU A 210 0.91 -7.00 10.93
CA LEU A 210 1.81 -6.15 10.16
C LEU A 210 3.13 -5.94 10.91
N ARG A 211 4.25 -5.94 10.19
CA ARG A 211 5.53 -5.48 10.71
C ARG A 211 5.59 -3.98 10.55
N LEU A 212 5.65 -3.29 11.68
CA LEU A 212 5.95 -1.88 11.72
C LEU A 212 7.46 -1.75 11.89
N ARG A 213 8.16 -1.22 10.90
CA ARG A 213 9.48 -0.66 11.15
C ARG A 213 9.27 0.83 11.40
N LEU A 214 9.79 1.34 12.51
CA LEU A 214 10.01 2.76 12.70
C LEU A 214 11.32 3.05 11.99
N PRO A 215 11.29 3.51 10.73
CA PRO A 215 12.51 3.95 10.08
C PRO A 215 13.16 5.04 10.91
N VAL A 216 14.47 5.15 10.73
CA VAL A 216 15.27 6.14 11.43
C VAL A 216 14.73 7.53 11.03
N ILE A 217 14.11 8.21 11.99
CA ILE A 217 13.68 9.60 11.91
C ILE A 217 14.84 10.41 11.35
N ARG A 218 14.44 11.29 10.45
CA ARG A 218 15.21 12.26 9.68
C ARG A 218 16.40 12.84 10.48
N PRO A 219 17.58 13.03 9.84
CA PRO A 219 18.65 13.79 10.45
C PRO A 219 18.23 15.23 10.76
#